data_AF-A0A429BY39-F1
#
_entry.id   AF-A0A429BY39-F1
#
_cell.length_a   1.000
_cell.length_b   1.000
_cell.length_c   1.000
_cell.angle_alpha   90.00
_cell.angle_beta   90.00
_cell.angle_gamma   90.00
#
_symmetry.space_group_name_H-M   'P 1'
#
loop_
_entity.id
_entity.type
_entity.pdbx_description
1 polymer ?
#
loop_
_entity_poly.entity_id
_entity_poly.type
_entity_poly.pdbx_seq_one_letter_code
_entity_poly.pdbx_strand_id
1 'polypeptide(L)'
;LGDVRQSRAGSYVWGFQRPWVPERQLTADDGALVGRLLHEWSGPRSLDDDAVAAYRRAMCIPSTAHCSVEPYRWLVRSLARPDGIQFYRRMKRPVRVPTLHLHGSLDPVMRTRSAAGSGQYVEAPYRWRLFDGLGHFPHEEDPVAFSTELINWLKDPEPDR
;
A
#
# COMPACT_ATOMS: atom_id res chain seq x y z
N LEU A 1 -10.13 -18.15 -7.70
CA LEU A 1 -11.56 -17.79 -7.66
C LEU A 1 -11.79 -16.98 -6.39
N GLY A 2 -11.16 -15.82 -6.22
CA GLY A 2 -11.51 -14.58 -6.90
C GLY A 2 -12.65 -13.91 -6.13
N ASP A 3 -12.39 -13.47 -4.89
CA ASP A 3 -13.40 -12.90 -4.00
C ASP A 3 -14.04 -11.67 -4.66
N VAL A 4 -15.35 -11.74 -4.93
CA VAL A 4 -16.14 -10.69 -5.60
C VAL A 4 -16.03 -9.35 -4.87
N ARG A 5 -15.66 -9.35 -3.58
CA ARG A 5 -15.45 -8.12 -2.80
C ARG A 5 -14.04 -7.53 -2.92
N GLN A 6 -13.04 -8.32 -3.31
CA GLN A 6 -11.72 -7.81 -3.72
C GLN A 6 -11.82 -7.03 -5.04
N SER A 7 -12.82 -7.36 -5.88
CA SER A 7 -13.12 -6.64 -7.12
C SER A 7 -13.51 -5.17 -6.92
N ARG A 8 -14.12 -4.80 -5.78
CA ARG A 8 -14.42 -3.39 -5.45
C ARG A 8 -13.18 -2.61 -5.01
N ALA A 9 -12.25 -3.25 -4.28
CA ALA A 9 -10.93 -2.66 -4.04
C ALA A 9 -10.14 -2.54 -5.36
N GLY A 10 -10.35 -3.41 -6.34
CA GLY A 10 -9.74 -3.28 -7.68
C GLY A 10 -10.38 -2.24 -8.60
N SER A 11 -11.49 -1.57 -8.24
CA SER A 11 -12.20 -0.69 -9.18
C SER A 11 -11.42 0.58 -9.54
N TYR A 12 -10.59 1.09 -8.63
CA TYR A 12 -9.72 2.23 -8.92
C TYR A 12 -8.68 1.89 -10.00
N VAL A 13 -8.20 0.64 -10.05
CA VAL A 13 -7.20 0.17 -11.02
C VAL A 13 -7.73 0.29 -12.46
N TRP A 14 -9.03 0.05 -12.66
CA TRP A 14 -9.68 0.19 -13.96
C TRP A 14 -9.86 1.67 -14.36
N GLY A 15 -10.19 2.54 -13.40
CA GLY A 15 -10.23 3.99 -13.62
C GLY A 15 -8.87 4.55 -14.05
N PHE A 16 -7.79 4.02 -13.49
CA PHE A 16 -6.42 4.40 -13.78
C PHE A 16 -5.92 4.05 -15.19
N GLN A 17 -6.66 3.22 -15.94
CA GLN A 17 -6.30 2.88 -17.32
C GLN A 17 -6.59 3.99 -18.33
N ARG A 18 -7.46 4.96 -17.98
CA ARG A 18 -7.80 6.08 -18.88
C ARG A 18 -6.62 7.05 -18.99
N PRO A 19 -6.21 7.46 -20.21
CA PRO A 19 -5.19 8.47 -20.38
C PRO A 19 -5.58 9.80 -19.72
N TRP A 20 -4.65 10.43 -19.00
CA TRP A 20 -4.71 11.78 -18.42
C TRP A 20 -5.76 12.05 -17.34
N VAL A 21 -6.88 11.32 -17.33
CA VAL A 21 -7.99 11.53 -16.39
C VAL A 21 -7.55 11.31 -14.94
N PRO A 22 -6.88 10.20 -14.57
CA PRO A 22 -6.39 9.98 -13.22
C PRO A 22 -5.44 11.07 -12.73
N GLU A 23 -4.49 11.47 -13.58
CA GLU A 23 -3.51 12.48 -13.22
C GLU A 23 -4.18 13.83 -12.98
N ARG A 24 -5.13 14.22 -13.84
CA ARG A 24 -5.91 15.45 -13.65
C ARG A 24 -6.77 15.41 -12.39
N GLN A 25 -7.37 14.26 -12.07
CA GLN A 25 -8.18 14.11 -10.86
C GLN A 25 -7.34 14.16 -9.58
N LEU A 26 -6.13 13.61 -9.61
CA LEU A 26 -5.19 13.61 -8.49
C LEU A 26 -4.61 15.00 -8.21
N THR A 27 -4.47 15.86 -9.22
CA THR A 27 -3.92 17.21 -9.07
C THR A 27 -4.98 18.32 -8.99
N ALA A 28 -6.23 18.03 -9.33
CA ALA A 28 -7.34 18.98 -9.23
C ALA A 28 -7.58 19.45 -7.78
N ASP A 29 -8.08 20.68 -7.65
CA ASP A 29 -8.45 21.30 -6.37
C ASP A 29 -7.32 21.20 -5.33
N ASP A 30 -6.08 21.48 -5.76
CA ASP A 30 -4.86 21.34 -4.96
C ASP A 30 -4.77 19.96 -4.29
N GLY A 31 -5.01 18.91 -5.09
CA GLY A 31 -4.93 17.52 -4.65
C GLY A 31 -6.06 17.08 -3.71
N ALA A 32 -7.24 17.71 -3.73
CA ALA A 32 -8.34 17.38 -2.81
C ALA A 32 -8.72 15.89 -2.80
N LEU A 33 -8.60 15.20 -3.94
CA LEU A 33 -8.83 13.76 -4.01
C LEU A 33 -7.86 12.98 -3.11
N VAL A 34 -6.59 13.37 -3.04
CA VAL A 34 -5.58 12.72 -2.19
C VAL A 34 -6.00 12.82 -0.72
N GLY A 35 -6.45 14.00 -0.28
CA GLY A 35 -6.92 14.18 1.10
C GLY A 35 -8.13 13.30 1.42
N ARG A 36 -9.09 13.18 0.49
CA ARG A 36 -10.23 12.27 0.65
C ARG A 36 -9.80 10.80 0.74
N LEU A 37 -8.90 10.35 -0.13
CA LEU A 37 -8.40 8.98 -0.11
C LEU A 37 -7.64 8.67 1.18
N LEU A 38 -6.79 9.61 1.64
CA LEU A 38 -6.09 9.47 2.92
C LEU A 38 -7.08 9.28 4.07
N HIS A 39 -8.13 10.09 4.13
CA HIS A 39 -9.17 9.97 5.16
C HIS A 39 -9.96 8.67 5.03
N GLU A 40 -10.41 8.30 3.83
CA GLU A 40 -11.19 7.09 3.56
C GLU A 40 -10.41 5.80 3.84
N TRP A 41 -9.09 5.82 3.72
CA TRP A 41 -8.23 4.65 3.94
C TRP A 41 -7.62 4.58 5.33
N SER A 42 -7.69 5.66 6.10
CA SER A 42 -7.25 5.69 7.50
C SER A 42 -8.30 5.03 8.41
N GLY A 43 -7.86 4.61 9.60
CA GLY A 43 -8.74 4.17 10.67
C GLY A 43 -9.54 5.33 11.29
N PRO A 44 -10.23 5.09 12.42
CA PRO A 44 -11.04 6.09 13.12
C PRO A 44 -10.24 7.33 13.55
N ARG A 45 -8.92 7.18 13.70
CA ARG A 45 -8.03 8.29 14.00
C ARG A 45 -7.69 9.02 12.71
N SER A 46 -8.10 10.28 12.63
CA SER A 46 -7.74 11.15 11.51
C SER A 46 -6.24 11.42 11.51
N LEU A 47 -5.67 11.51 10.32
CA LEU A 47 -4.30 11.98 10.11
C LEU A 47 -4.19 13.46 10.47
N ASP A 48 -2.97 13.90 10.76
CA ASP A 48 -2.67 15.31 10.97
C ASP A 48 -2.95 16.14 9.70
N ASP A 49 -3.57 17.31 9.86
CA ASP A 49 -3.95 18.17 8.75
C ASP A 49 -2.73 18.65 7.95
N ASP A 50 -1.62 18.90 8.64
CA ASP A 50 -0.34 19.28 8.01
C ASP A 50 0.24 18.13 7.18
N ALA A 51 0.11 16.89 7.66
CA ALA A 51 0.51 15.70 6.91
C ALA A 51 -0.36 15.53 5.65
N VAL A 52 -1.68 15.66 5.79
CA VAL A 52 -2.61 15.62 4.65
C VAL A 52 -2.27 16.71 3.62
N ALA A 53 -2.02 17.94 4.08
CA ALA A 53 -1.61 19.04 3.22
C ALA A 53 -0.27 18.77 2.52
N ALA A 54 0.69 18.14 3.20
CA ALA A 54 1.97 17.74 2.60
C ALA A 54 1.77 16.73 1.46
N TYR A 55 0.97 15.68 1.66
CA TYR A 55 0.68 14.69 0.62
C TYR A 55 -0.06 15.28 -0.58
N ARG A 56 -1.03 16.18 -0.33
CA ARG A 56 -1.73 16.92 -1.39
C ARG A 56 -0.76 17.72 -2.25
N ARG A 57 0.12 18.51 -1.62
CA ARG A 57 1.17 19.28 -2.32
C ARG A 57 2.12 18.38 -3.09
N ALA A 58 2.55 17.27 -2.49
CA ALA A 58 3.46 16.32 -3.12
C ALA A 58 2.87 15.74 -4.42
N MET A 59 1.58 15.42 -4.43
CA MET A 59 0.89 14.91 -5.61
C MET A 59 0.84 15.93 -6.76
N CYS A 60 0.81 17.22 -6.43
CA CYS A 60 0.81 18.32 -7.40
C CYS A 60 2.21 18.64 -7.96
N ILE A 61 3.29 18.07 -7.43
CA ILE A 61 4.64 18.21 -8.00
C ILE A 61 4.64 17.63 -9.42
N PRO A 62 5.28 18.30 -10.41
CA PRO A 62 5.33 17.81 -11.78
C PRO A 62 5.75 16.34 -11.86
N SER A 63 5.03 15.58 -12.68
CA SER A 63 5.22 14.14 -12.89
C SER A 63 4.83 13.22 -11.72
N THR A 64 4.60 13.70 -10.50
CA THR A 64 4.24 12.83 -9.36
C THR A 64 2.97 12.05 -9.65
N ALA A 65 1.88 12.72 -10.02
CA ALA A 65 0.61 12.05 -10.32
C ALA A 65 0.74 11.01 -11.46
N HIS A 66 1.57 11.29 -12.45
CA HIS A 66 1.86 10.34 -13.52
C HIS A 66 2.59 9.09 -12.97
N CYS A 67 3.68 9.30 -12.23
CA CYS A 67 4.46 8.23 -11.63
C CYS A 67 3.67 7.41 -10.61
N SER A 68 2.72 8.01 -9.89
CA SER A 68 1.85 7.30 -8.93
C SER A 68 0.83 6.39 -9.64
N VAL A 69 0.39 6.75 -10.85
CA VAL A 69 -0.60 5.98 -11.61
C VAL A 69 0.05 4.90 -12.49
N GLU A 70 1.28 5.13 -12.95
CA GLU A 70 1.95 4.28 -13.93
C GLU A 70 2.11 2.80 -13.51
N PRO A 71 2.44 2.45 -12.24
CA PRO A 71 2.50 1.06 -11.81
C PRO A 71 1.19 0.30 -12.05
N TYR A 72 0.04 0.95 -11.85
CA TYR A 72 -1.27 0.33 -12.08
C TYR A 72 -1.56 0.14 -13.58
N ARG A 73 -1.11 1.05 -14.44
CA ARG A 73 -1.23 0.90 -15.90
C ARG A 73 -0.34 -0.20 -16.42
N TRP A 74 0.92 -0.20 -16.01
CA TRP A 74 1.88 -1.22 -16.39
C TRP A 74 1.39 -2.59 -15.92
N LEU A 75 0.92 -2.72 -14.66
CA LEU A 75 0.44 -3.98 -14.12
C LEU A 75 -0.65 -4.60 -14.99
N VAL A 76 -1.65 -3.82 -15.44
CA VAL A 76 -2.75 -4.29 -16.28
C VAL A 76 -2.30 -4.55 -17.71
N ARG A 77 -1.57 -3.61 -18.32
CA ARG A 77 -1.18 -3.66 -19.73
C ARG A 77 -0.08 -4.69 -20.01
N SER A 78 0.68 -5.08 -18.99
CA SER A 78 1.79 -6.02 -19.12
C SER A 78 1.41 -7.45 -18.71
N LEU A 79 0.19 -7.72 -18.23
CA LEU A 79 -0.26 -9.06 -17.81
C LEU A 79 0.05 -10.17 -18.83
N ALA A 80 -0.13 -9.88 -20.12
CA ALA A 80 0.07 -10.84 -21.22
C ALA A 80 1.33 -10.58 -22.05
N ARG A 81 2.15 -9.59 -21.67
CA ARG A 81 3.38 -9.26 -22.40
C ARG A 81 4.57 -10.07 -21.85
N PRO A 82 5.58 -10.41 -22.68
CA PRO A 82 6.74 -11.17 -22.22
C PRO A 82 7.45 -10.54 -21.01
N ASP A 83 7.58 -9.21 -20.97
CA ASP A 83 8.17 -8.48 -19.85
C ASP A 83 7.36 -8.65 -18.55
N GLY A 84 6.03 -8.54 -18.62
CA GLY A 84 5.17 -8.79 -17.46
C GLY A 84 5.19 -10.24 -17.01
N ILE A 85 5.16 -11.21 -17.92
CA ILE A 85 5.30 -12.65 -17.58
C ILE A 85 6.61 -12.91 -16.84
N GLN A 86 7.73 -12.36 -17.32
CA GLN A 86 9.04 -12.50 -16.67
C GLN A 86 9.06 -11.81 -15.30
N PHE A 87 8.46 -10.63 -15.19
CA PHE A 87 8.31 -9.95 -13.90
C PHE A 87 7.51 -10.79 -12.90
N TYR A 88 6.34 -11.30 -13.27
CA TYR A 88 5.54 -12.15 -12.39
C TYR A 88 6.28 -13.43 -11.98
N ARG A 89 7.05 -14.04 -12.88
CA ARG A 89 7.91 -15.19 -12.54
C ARG A 89 8.95 -14.83 -11.48
N ARG A 90 9.54 -13.63 -11.55
CA ARG A 90 10.50 -13.14 -10.55
C ARG A 90 9.82 -12.84 -9.22
N MET A 91 8.64 -12.21 -9.23
CA MET A 91 7.89 -11.86 -8.03
C MET A 91 7.33 -13.07 -7.28
N LYS A 92 7.23 -14.24 -7.92
CA LYS A 92 6.87 -15.50 -7.25
C LYS A 92 7.98 -16.13 -6.41
N ARG A 93 9.21 -15.61 -6.51
CA ARG A 93 10.32 -16.12 -5.71
C ARG A 93 10.13 -15.69 -4.25
N PRO A 94 10.32 -16.59 -3.29
CA PRO A 94 10.17 -16.25 -1.88
C PRO A 94 11.25 -15.27 -1.41
N VAL A 95 10.89 -14.47 -0.41
CA VAL A 95 11.81 -13.56 0.27
C VAL A 95 12.71 -14.37 1.20
N ARG A 96 14.02 -14.22 1.09
CA ARG A 96 15.02 -15.02 1.83
C ARG A 96 15.75 -14.25 2.94
N VAL A 97 15.16 -13.16 3.38
CA VAL A 97 15.70 -12.29 4.44
C VAL A 97 14.65 -12.11 5.53
N PRO A 98 15.07 -11.91 6.80
CA PRO A 98 14.16 -11.60 7.89
C PRO A 98 13.18 -10.49 7.50
N THR A 99 11.88 -10.72 7.73
CA THR A 99 10.81 -9.83 7.28
C THR A 99 9.86 -9.50 8.42
N LEU A 100 9.75 -8.21 8.73
CA LEU A 100 8.66 -7.66 9.52
C LEU A 100 7.54 -7.18 8.59
N HIS A 101 6.33 -7.71 8.80
CA HIS A 101 5.12 -7.25 8.14
C HIS A 101 4.25 -6.50 9.13
N LEU A 102 4.04 -5.20 8.90
CA LEU A 102 3.20 -4.32 9.70
C LEU A 102 1.88 -4.06 8.94
N HIS A 103 0.75 -4.20 9.61
CA HIS A 103 -0.56 -4.08 8.97
C HIS A 103 -1.63 -3.52 9.92
N GLY A 104 -2.54 -2.69 9.43
CA GLY A 104 -3.70 -2.21 10.21
C GLY A 104 -4.89 -3.17 10.12
N SER A 105 -5.62 -3.36 11.22
CA SER A 105 -6.79 -4.27 11.25
C SER A 105 -8.01 -3.72 10.49
N LEU A 106 -8.05 -2.42 10.22
CA LEU A 106 -9.13 -1.73 9.53
C LEU A 106 -8.78 -1.31 8.10
N ASP A 107 -7.66 -1.78 7.54
CA ASP A 107 -7.23 -1.44 6.18
C ASP A 107 -8.30 -1.79 5.11
N PRO A 108 -8.93 -0.79 4.47
CA PRO A 108 -9.96 -1.02 3.46
C PRO A 108 -9.39 -1.33 2.07
N VAL A 109 -8.10 -1.04 1.85
CA VAL A 109 -7.39 -1.19 0.57
C VAL A 109 -6.85 -2.61 0.44
N MET A 110 -6.05 -3.03 1.42
CA MET A 110 -5.46 -4.37 1.51
C MET A 110 -6.02 -5.07 2.73
N ARG A 111 -7.09 -5.83 2.56
CA ARG A 111 -7.77 -6.45 3.70
C ARG A 111 -6.84 -7.37 4.48
N THR A 112 -6.98 -7.39 5.80
CA THR A 112 -6.22 -8.26 6.70
C THR A 112 -6.32 -9.74 6.29
N ARG A 113 -7.47 -10.21 5.81
CA ARG A 113 -7.64 -11.59 5.32
C ARG A 113 -6.77 -11.91 4.09
N SER A 114 -6.51 -10.91 3.24
CA SER A 114 -5.64 -11.05 2.07
C SER A 114 -4.16 -10.99 2.44
N ALA A 115 -3.82 -10.24 3.50
CA ALA A 115 -2.47 -10.19 4.07
C ALA A 115 -2.16 -11.40 4.98
N ALA A 116 -3.19 -12.01 5.58
CA ALA A 116 -3.07 -13.19 6.40
C ALA A 116 -2.54 -14.36 5.54
N GLY A 117 -1.42 -14.94 5.96
CA GLY A 117 -0.74 -16.01 5.22
C GLY A 117 0.33 -15.53 4.24
N SER A 118 0.68 -14.24 4.22
CA SER A 118 1.84 -13.74 3.45
C SER A 118 3.16 -14.39 3.85
N GLY A 119 3.25 -14.94 5.07
CA GLY A 119 4.42 -15.70 5.52
C GLY A 119 4.78 -16.90 4.64
N GLN A 120 3.81 -17.47 3.88
CA GLN A 120 4.09 -18.56 2.92
C GLN A 120 5.05 -18.14 1.78
N TYR A 121 5.21 -16.82 1.57
CA TYR A 121 6.10 -16.26 0.56
C TYR A 121 7.46 -15.84 1.12
N VAL A 122 7.78 -16.21 2.37
CA VAL A 122 9.03 -15.88 3.04
C VAL A 122 9.73 -17.19 3.45
N GLU A 123 10.90 -17.43 2.87
CA GLU A 123 11.85 -18.52 3.22
C GLU A 123 12.89 -18.02 4.23
N ALA A 124 12.42 -17.36 5.28
CA ALA A 124 13.26 -16.68 6.26
C ALA A 124 12.42 -16.35 7.52
N PRO A 125 13.06 -15.86 8.58
CA PRO A 125 12.38 -15.29 9.72
C PRO A 125 11.22 -14.34 9.33
N TYR A 126 9.99 -14.59 9.79
CA TYR A 126 8.79 -13.80 9.45
C TYR A 126 7.97 -13.43 10.68
N ARG A 127 7.91 -12.13 10.95
CA ARG A 127 7.08 -11.55 12.01
C ARG A 127 5.93 -10.76 11.41
N TRP A 128 4.71 -11.10 11.78
CA TRP A 128 3.52 -10.32 11.41
C TRP A 128 2.98 -9.59 12.62
N ARG A 129 2.84 -8.26 12.50
CA ARG A 129 2.28 -7.39 13.52
C ARG A 129 1.06 -6.68 12.96
N LEU A 130 -0.09 -7.03 13.54
CA LEU A 130 -1.36 -6.39 13.27
C LEU A 130 -1.61 -5.29 14.31
N PHE A 131 -1.81 -4.06 13.85
CA PHE A 131 -2.20 -2.93 14.69
C PHE A 131 -3.72 -2.86 14.71
N ASP A 132 -4.30 -3.07 15.89
CA ASP A 132 -5.74 -2.97 16.04
C ASP A 132 -6.21 -1.51 15.98
N GLY A 133 -7.32 -1.27 15.28
CA GLY A 133 -7.90 0.06 15.13
C GLY A 133 -7.20 0.97 14.12
N LEU A 134 -6.13 0.53 13.46
CA LEU A 134 -5.45 1.32 12.42
C LEU A 134 -5.90 0.90 11.01
N GLY A 135 -5.94 1.86 10.10
CA GLY A 135 -6.25 1.67 8.68
C GLY A 135 -5.02 1.34 7.84
N HIS A 136 -5.00 1.88 6.62
CA HIS A 136 -3.97 1.61 5.62
C HIS A 136 -2.62 2.28 5.94
N PHE A 137 -2.59 3.31 6.80
CA PHE A 137 -1.39 4.08 7.09
C PHE A 137 -0.94 3.98 8.55
N PRO A 138 -0.57 2.78 9.08
CA PRO A 138 -0.14 2.64 10.48
C PRO A 138 0.97 3.61 10.92
N HIS A 139 1.86 4.00 10.00
CA HIS A 139 2.97 4.92 10.26
C HIS A 139 2.52 6.38 10.45
N GLU A 140 1.41 6.80 9.83
CA GLU A 140 0.84 8.13 10.02
C GLU A 140 -0.21 8.14 11.15
N GLU A 141 -0.93 7.03 11.34
CA GLU A 141 -2.02 6.94 12.34
C GLU A 141 -1.51 6.73 13.77
N ASP A 142 -0.49 5.90 13.96
CA ASP A 142 0.22 5.74 15.23
C ASP A 142 1.74 5.61 15.01
N PRO A 143 2.43 6.74 14.74
CA PRO A 143 3.86 6.74 14.47
C PRO A 143 4.68 6.19 15.64
N VAL A 144 4.23 6.40 16.88
CA VAL A 144 4.95 5.95 18.07
C VAL A 144 4.93 4.43 18.15
N ALA A 145 3.75 3.81 18.03
CA ALA A 145 3.64 2.35 18.04
C ALA A 145 4.35 1.74 16.83
N PHE A 146 4.17 2.31 15.63
CA PHE A 146 4.83 1.85 14.41
C PHE A 146 6.36 1.87 14.54
N SER A 147 6.94 3.01 14.92
CA SER A 147 8.40 3.14 15.06
C SER A 147 8.94 2.27 16.19
N THR A 148 8.21 2.11 17.29
CA THR A 148 8.61 1.23 18.39
C THR A 148 8.73 -0.22 17.94
N GLU A 149 7.71 -0.75 17.25
CA GLU A 149 7.74 -2.12 16.72
C GLU A 149 8.87 -2.32 15.69
N LEU A 150 9.05 -1.36 14.78
CA LEU A 150 10.12 -1.41 13.79
C LEU A 150 11.51 -1.40 14.44
N ILE A 151 11.77 -0.49 15.36
CA ILE A 151 13.07 -0.37 16.03
C ILE A 151 13.36 -1.59 16.89
N ASN A 152 12.36 -2.12 17.60
CA ASN A 152 12.53 -3.32 18.41
C ASN A 152 12.87 -4.52 17.54
N TRP A 153 12.22 -4.68 16.39
CA TRP A 153 12.55 -5.74 15.43
C TRP A 153 13.96 -5.58 14.85
N LEU A 154 14.39 -4.35 14.53
CA LEU A 154 15.74 -4.09 14.03
C LEU A 154 16.84 -4.37 15.06
N LYS A 155 16.54 -4.18 16.35
CA LYS A 155 17.47 -4.46 17.45
C LYS A 155 17.53 -5.93 17.83
N ASP A 156 16.57 -6.73 17.37
CA ASP A 156 16.46 -8.14 17.68
C ASP A 156 17.58 -8.92 16.96
N PRO A 157 18.59 -9.44 17.69
CA PRO A 157 19.70 -10.16 17.08
C PRO A 157 19.30 -11.57 16.62
N GLU A 158 18.15 -12.08 17.07
CA GLU A 158 17.57 -13.35 16.67
C GLU A 158 16.12 -13.13 16.24
N PRO A 159 15.88 -12.47 15.08
CA PRO A 159 14.53 -12.08 14.68
C PRO A 159 13.55 -13.26 14.67
N ASP A 160 14.04 -14.47 14.38
CA ASP A 160 13.36 -15.75 14.59
C ASP A 160 14.33 -16.89 15.00
N ARG A 161 14.57 -17.09 16.30
CA ARG A 161 14.76 -18.45 16.83
C ARG A 161 13.41 -19.05 17.21
#